data_AF-A0A970HD89-F1
#
_entry.id   AF-A0A970HD89-F1
#
_cell.length_a   1.000
_cell.length_b   1.000
_cell.length_c   1.000
_cell.angle_alpha   90.00
_cell.angle_beta   90.00
_cell.angle_gamma   90.00
#
_symmetry.space_group_name_H-M   'P 1'
#
loop_
_entity.id
_entity.type
_entity.pdbx_description
1 polymer ?
#
loop_
_entity_poly.entity_id
_entity_poly.type
_entity_poly.pdbx_seq_one_letter_code
_entity_poly.pdbx_strand_id
1 'polypeptide(L)'
;MDNKDIDIVKNMKTIDWLKSELLTNIAYLHRIFIDSELNSKENIEDTLSNIIIQSYLLGKRLGIGFERIDSAMKDNIRLNLIQEHKIERWYGDLSKLLDHIDDR
;
A
#
# COMPACT_ATOMS: atom_id res chain seq x y z
N MET A 1 32.39 12.34 -7.99
CA MET A 1 31.26 12.06 -7.08
C MET A 1 31.68 10.91 -6.20
N ASP A 2 31.53 11.05 -4.89
CA ASP A 2 31.85 9.96 -3.96
C ASP A 2 30.82 8.83 -4.12
N ASN A 3 31.19 7.60 -3.77
CA ASN A 3 30.30 6.43 -3.89
C ASN A 3 29.00 6.64 -3.08
N LYS A 4 29.10 7.34 -1.95
CA LYS A 4 27.94 7.76 -1.15
C LYS A 4 26.98 8.69 -1.90
N ASP A 5 27.50 9.65 -2.67
CA ASP A 5 26.65 10.56 -3.46
C ASP A 5 25.87 9.79 -4.54
N ILE A 6 26.52 8.79 -5.14
CA ILE A 6 25.90 7.92 -6.15
C ILE A 6 24.77 7.09 -5.53
N ASP A 7 24.98 6.52 -4.34
CA ASP A 7 23.96 5.75 -3.62
C ASP A 7 22.76 6.61 -3.20
N ILE A 8 22.99 7.86 -2.78
CA ILE A 8 21.92 8.81 -2.45
C ILE A 8 21.07 9.12 -3.68
N VAL A 9 21.72 9.48 -4.81
CA VAL A 9 21.02 9.77 -6.07
C VAL A 9 20.23 8.55 -6.54
N LYS A 10 20.80 7.35 -6.42
CA LYS A 10 20.10 6.11 -6.77
C LYS A 10 18.86 5.91 -5.90
N ASN A 11 18.97 6.11 -4.58
CA ASN A 11 17.84 5.98 -3.66
C ASN A 11 16.72 6.98 -3.97
N MET A 12 17.06 8.23 -4.26
CA MET A 12 16.09 9.26 -4.67
C MET A 12 15.34 8.86 -5.95
N LYS A 13 16.07 8.39 -6.98
CA LYS A 13 15.44 7.89 -8.21
C LYS A 13 14.54 6.70 -7.96
N THR A 14 14.94 5.78 -7.07
CA THR A 14 14.10 4.64 -6.69
C THR A 14 12.82 5.09 -5.97
N ILE A 15 12.89 6.10 -5.10
CA ILE A 15 11.72 6.68 -4.44
C ILE A 15 10.76 7.29 -5.46
N ASP A 16 11.26 8.06 -6.41
CA ASP A 16 10.43 8.68 -7.46
C ASP A 16 9.80 7.65 -8.39
N TRP A 17 10.54 6.60 -8.72
CA TRP A 17 10.03 5.47 -9.48
C TRP A 17 8.91 4.74 -8.71
N LEU A 18 9.12 4.38 -7.44
CA LEU A 18 8.09 3.69 -6.62
C LEU A 18 6.81 4.52 -6.46
N LYS A 19 6.92 5.84 -6.31
CA LYS A 19 5.74 6.73 -6.29
C LYS A 19 4.98 6.71 -7.63
N SER A 20 5.71 6.68 -8.74
CA SER A 20 5.12 6.59 -10.08
C SER A 20 4.44 5.25 -10.29
N GLU A 21 5.04 4.15 -9.83
CA GLU A 21 4.45 2.82 -9.89
C GLU A 21 3.15 2.71 -9.07
N LEU A 22 3.11 3.31 -7.86
CA LEU A 22 1.88 3.36 -7.07
C LEU A 22 0.76 4.09 -7.81
N LEU A 23 1.06 5.24 -8.43
CA LEU A 23 0.09 5.97 -9.24
C LEU A 23 -0.37 5.16 -10.47
N THR A 24 0.55 4.46 -11.12
CA THR A 24 0.25 3.58 -12.25
C THR A 24 -0.69 2.44 -11.84
N ASN A 25 -0.46 1.81 -10.70
CA ASN A 25 -1.33 0.74 -10.21
C ASN A 25 -2.73 1.26 -9.84
N ILE A 26 -2.84 2.46 -9.27
CA ILE A 26 -4.15 3.09 -9.03
C ILE A 26 -4.86 3.37 -10.36
N ALA A 27 -4.16 3.92 -11.35
CA ALA A 27 -4.72 4.15 -12.68
C ALA A 27 -5.14 2.84 -13.36
N TYR A 28 -4.36 1.77 -13.18
CA TYR A 28 -4.68 0.46 -13.71
C TYR A 28 -5.91 -0.15 -13.06
N LEU A 29 -6.09 0.03 -11.74
CA LEU A 29 -7.30 -0.38 -11.04
C LEU A 29 -8.55 0.28 -11.65
N HIS A 30 -8.49 1.58 -11.96
CA HIS A 30 -9.58 2.25 -12.69
C HIS A 30 -9.84 1.64 -14.06
N ARG A 31 -8.79 1.28 -14.81
CA ARG A 31 -8.92 0.65 -16.13
C ARG A 31 -9.59 -0.72 -16.04
N ILE A 32 -9.23 -1.55 -15.06
CA ILE A 32 -9.83 -2.86 -14.82
C ILE A 32 -11.37 -2.77 -14.71
N PHE A 33 -11.89 -1.73 -14.06
CA PHE A 33 -13.33 -1.57 -13.87
C PHE A 33 -14.08 -1.06 -15.11
N ILE A 34 -13.39 -0.53 -16.12
CA ILE A 34 -14.01 0.01 -17.34
C ILE A 34 -13.87 -0.97 -18.50
N ASP A 35 -12.83 -1.79 -18.49
CA ASP A 35 -12.53 -2.76 -19.54
C ASP A 35 -13.01 -4.17 -19.14
N SER A 36 -14.03 -4.67 -19.82
CA SER A 36 -14.62 -5.99 -19.55
C SER A 36 -13.64 -7.16 -19.72
N GLU A 37 -12.61 -7.01 -20.55
CA GLU A 37 -11.59 -8.05 -20.73
C GLU A 37 -10.62 -8.10 -19.56
N LEU A 38 -10.38 -6.94 -18.92
CA LEU A 38 -9.49 -6.82 -17.76
C LEU A 38 -10.22 -7.06 -16.43
N ASN A 39 -11.55 -7.00 -16.40
CA ASN A 39 -12.38 -7.10 -15.19
C ASN A 39 -12.45 -8.53 -14.63
N SER A 40 -11.32 -9.03 -14.14
CA SER A 40 -11.20 -10.30 -13.43
C SER A 40 -10.81 -10.06 -11.97
N LYS A 41 -11.25 -10.95 -11.07
CA LYS A 41 -10.85 -10.92 -9.65
C LYS A 41 -9.33 -11.03 -9.49
N GLU A 42 -8.69 -11.83 -10.33
CA GLU A 42 -7.24 -12.04 -10.36
C GLU A 42 -6.50 -10.72 -10.65
N ASN A 43 -6.90 -9.98 -11.69
CA ASN A 43 -6.27 -8.69 -12.01
C ASN A 43 -6.44 -7.67 -10.88
N ILE A 44 -7.59 -7.66 -10.21
CA ILE A 44 -7.83 -6.79 -9.05
C ILE A 44 -6.92 -7.18 -7.89
N GLU A 45 -6.87 -8.47 -7.55
CA GLU A 45 -6.04 -9.01 -6.47
C GLU A 45 -4.56 -8.70 -6.69
N ASP A 46 -4.04 -8.98 -7.89
CA ASP A 46 -2.66 -8.71 -8.26
C ASP A 46 -2.33 -7.20 -8.18
N THR A 47 -3.24 -6.35 -8.64
CA THR A 47 -3.05 -4.89 -8.59
C THR A 47 -3.01 -4.39 -7.14
N LEU A 48 -3.92 -4.88 -6.28
CA LEU A 48 -3.93 -4.54 -4.86
C LEU A 48 -2.67 -5.04 -4.14
N SER A 49 -2.24 -6.27 -4.44
CA SER A 49 -0.99 -6.85 -3.93
C SER A 49 0.22 -6.00 -4.30
N ASN A 50 0.31 -5.57 -5.56
CA ASN A 50 1.39 -4.68 -6.03
C ASN A 50 1.40 -3.34 -5.31
N ILE A 51 0.24 -2.74 -5.05
CA ILE A 51 0.14 -1.48 -4.26
C ILE A 51 0.70 -1.69 -2.85
N ILE A 52 0.37 -2.81 -2.21
CA ILE A 52 0.86 -3.14 -0.86
C ILE A 52 2.38 -3.32 -0.87
N ILE A 53 2.91 -4.13 -1.80
CA ILE A 53 4.36 -4.38 -1.94
C ILE A 53 5.12 -3.07 -2.16
N GLN A 54 4.65 -2.23 -3.09
CA GLN A 54 5.29 -0.97 -3.40
C GLN A 54 5.25 0.02 -2.23
N SER A 55 4.18 0.00 -1.43
CA SER A 55 4.08 0.80 -0.20
C SER A 55 5.15 0.41 0.82
N TYR A 56 5.37 -0.90 1.04
CA TYR A 56 6.46 -1.38 1.90
C TYR A 56 7.83 -0.98 1.38
N LEU A 57 8.10 -1.20 0.09
CA LEU A 57 9.38 -0.86 -0.53
C LEU A 57 9.66 0.64 -0.45
N LEU A 58 8.65 1.48 -0.69
CA LEU A 58 8.76 2.92 -0.58
C LEU A 58 9.11 3.33 0.85
N GLY A 59 8.39 2.81 1.85
CA GLY A 59 8.72 3.07 3.25
C GLY A 59 10.15 2.66 3.59
N LYS A 60 10.62 1.50 3.12
CA LYS A 60 12.02 1.06 3.31
C LYS A 60 13.04 2.02 2.71
N ARG A 61 12.81 2.52 1.49
CA ARG A 61 13.69 3.51 0.83
C ARG A 61 13.69 4.87 1.54
N LEU A 62 12.60 5.18 2.25
CA LEU A 62 12.47 6.37 3.11
C LEU A 62 13.02 6.17 4.53
N GLY A 63 13.59 5.00 4.83
CA GLY A 63 14.19 4.71 6.14
C GLY A 63 13.21 4.14 7.18
N ILE A 64 12.00 3.74 6.77
CA ILE A 64 10.99 3.12 7.64
C ILE A 64 11.05 1.60 7.49
N GLY A 65 11.24 0.88 8.59
CA GLY A 65 11.23 -0.60 8.59
C GLY A 65 9.83 -1.18 8.33
N PHE A 66 9.75 -2.39 7.78
CA PHE A 66 8.47 -3.05 7.48
C PHE A 66 7.61 -3.23 8.75
N GLU A 67 8.21 -3.69 9.85
CA GLU A 67 7.53 -3.81 11.15
C GLU A 67 6.93 -2.48 11.64
N ARG A 68 7.58 -1.36 11.33
CA ARG A 68 7.06 -0.03 11.71
C ARG A 68 5.87 0.37 10.86
N ILE A 69 5.83 -0.03 9.59
CA ILE A 69 4.68 0.14 8.71
C ILE A 69 3.52 -0.73 9.21
N ASP A 70 3.78 -1.99 9.58
CA ASP A 70 2.78 -2.89 10.14
C ASP A 70 2.16 -2.34 11.43
N SER A 71 3.00 -1.88 12.36
CA SER A 71 2.56 -1.25 13.61
C SER A 71 1.71 -0.01 13.33
N ALA A 72 2.15 0.87 12.43
CA ALA A 72 1.40 2.08 12.09
C ALA A 72 0.07 1.76 11.40
N MET A 73 0.02 0.71 10.57
CA MET A 73 -1.22 0.22 9.96
C MET A 73 -2.21 -0.26 11.04
N LYS A 74 -1.77 -1.10 11.99
CA LYS A 74 -2.62 -1.56 13.10
C LYS A 74 -3.14 -0.39 13.94
N ASP A 75 -2.28 0.57 14.27
CA ASP A 75 -2.67 1.75 15.05
C ASP A 75 -3.70 2.61 14.30
N ASN A 76 -3.52 2.79 12.99
CA ASN A 76 -4.48 3.50 12.15
C ASN A 76 -5.83 2.79 12.07
N ILE A 77 -5.85 1.45 11.96
CA ILE A 77 -7.10 0.67 11.97
C ILE A 77 -7.84 0.90 13.29
N ARG A 78 -7.15 0.74 14.43
CA ARG A 78 -7.72 0.96 15.76
C ARG A 78 -8.26 2.37 15.96
N LEU A 79 -7.53 3.38 15.47
CA LEU A 79 -8.00 4.77 15.51
C LEU A 79 -9.29 4.96 14.70
N ASN A 80 -9.36 4.39 13.49
CA ASN A 80 -10.54 4.49 12.64
C ASN A 80 -11.75 3.72 13.20
N LEU A 81 -11.53 2.64 13.97
CA LEU A 81 -12.58 1.97 14.73
C LEU A 81 -13.17 2.87 15.81
N ILE A 82 -12.31 3.52 16.62
CA ILE A 82 -12.75 4.48 17.67
C ILE A 82 -13.51 5.66 17.06
N GLN A 83 -13.08 6.12 15.89
CA GLN A 83 -13.71 7.23 15.18
C GLN A 83 -15.00 6.84 14.42
N GLU A 84 -15.42 5.58 14.51
CA GLU A 84 -16.58 5.05 13.77
C GLU A 84 -16.52 5.39 12.28
N HIS A 85 -15.36 5.12 11.67
CA HIS A 85 -15.14 5.39 10.25
C HIS A 85 -16.27 4.79 9.39
N LYS A 86 -16.64 5.48 8.30
CA LYS A 86 -17.81 5.09 7.48
C LYS A 86 -17.77 3.62 7.04
N ILE A 87 -16.59 3.12 6.65
CA ILE A 87 -16.44 1.73 6.20
C ILE A 87 -16.71 0.72 7.33
N GLU A 88 -16.37 1.07 8.57
CA GLU A 88 -16.70 0.25 9.73
C GLU A 88 -18.21 0.28 9.99
N ARG A 89 -18.80 1.47 10.04
CA ARG A 89 -20.25 1.61 10.28
C ARG A 89 -21.11 0.92 9.20
N TRP A 90 -20.62 0.88 7.96
CA TRP A 90 -21.37 0.31 6.85
C TRP A 90 -21.16 -1.21 6.72
N TYR A 91 -19.96 -1.70 6.97
CA TYR A 91 -19.59 -3.08 6.59
C TYR A 91 -18.89 -3.88 7.71
N GLY A 92 -18.41 -3.23 8.77
CA GLY A 92 -17.59 -3.85 9.81
C GLY A 92 -16.20 -4.28 9.31
N ASP A 93 -15.72 -3.71 8.21
CA ASP A 93 -14.54 -4.21 7.50
C ASP A 93 -13.23 -3.87 8.20
N LEU A 94 -13.17 -2.82 9.02
CA LEU A 94 -11.96 -2.52 9.80
C LEU A 94 -11.80 -3.52 10.95
N SER A 95 -12.91 -3.93 11.56
CA SER A 95 -12.90 -4.99 12.59
C SER A 95 -12.41 -6.31 12.00
N LYS A 96 -12.97 -6.74 10.86
CA LYS A 96 -12.51 -7.97 10.15
C LYS A 96 -11.05 -7.88 9.71
N LEU A 97 -10.61 -6.71 9.24
CA LEU A 97 -9.22 -6.50 8.85
C LEU A 97 -8.29 -6.59 10.05
N LEU A 98 -8.67 -6.03 11.20
CA LEU A 98 -7.87 -6.12 12.42
C LEU A 98 -7.71 -7.59 12.85
N ASP A 99 -8.79 -8.35 12.88
CA ASP A 99 -8.77 -9.79 13.21
C ASP A 99 -7.83 -10.56 12.27
N HIS A 100 -7.94 -10.32 10.95
CA HIS A 100 -7.07 -10.96 9.96
C HIS A 100 -5.57 -10.67 10.15
N ILE A 101 -5.20 -9.47 10.62
CA ILE A 101 -3.80 -9.08 10.82
C ILE A 101 -3.28 -9.52 12.20
N ASP A 102 -4.15 -9.66 13.21
CA ASP A 102 -3.77 -10.14 14.54
C ASP A 102 -3.65 -11.68 14.60
N ASP A 103 -4.31 -12.41 13.68
CA ASP A 103 -4.16 -13.87 13.52
C ASP A 103 -2.86 -14.30 12.80
N ARG A 104 -1.99 -13.37 12.41
CA ARG A 104 -0.71 -13.63 11.70
C ARG A 104 0.50 -13.49 12.62
#